data_AF-A0AAX1EI30-F1
#
_entry.id   AF-A0AAX1EI30-F1
#
_cell.length_a   1.000
_cell.length_b   1.000
_cell.length_c   1.000
_cell.angle_alpha   90.00
_cell.angle_beta   90.00
_cell.angle_gamma   90.00
#
_symmetry.space_group_name_H-M   'P 1'
#
loop_
_entity.id
_entity.type
_entity.pdbx_description
1 polymer ?
#
loop_
_entity_poly.entity_id
_entity_poly.type
_entity_poly.pdbx_seq_one_letter_code
_entity_poly.pdbx_strand_id
1 'polypeptide(L)'
;MGNRWFEIPILPDELLQILDDHDVLLCRANLHVNAQLLKHHQIKFVATASSGIDHIDQDYLKAQGITLLSAKGANATAVADYVTSCLAFVEKNLQRSIKSAGVIGIGEVGSKVCQRLKAIGIDVLMFDPIKAYADPAFESLPLKSLYDCDVICVHANLHDRLPYPTRVEIYLMKRFFLHLNQTLLSLTHHVEELLMNLRCWQLKKHLFIALMFIEMNLI
;
A
#
# COMPACT_ATOMS: atom_id res chain seq x y z
N MET A 1 22.33 17.85 -27.84
CA MET A 1 22.10 16.69 -26.94
C MET A 1 20.66 16.79 -26.46
N GLY A 2 19.75 16.08 -27.13
CA GLY A 2 18.32 16.13 -26.82
C GLY A 2 17.96 14.96 -25.92
N ASN A 3 17.51 15.24 -24.70
CA ASN A 3 16.99 14.22 -23.80
C ASN A 3 15.64 13.76 -24.37
N ARG A 4 15.63 12.60 -25.03
CA ARG A 4 14.40 11.95 -25.52
C ARG A 4 13.84 11.11 -24.38
N TRP A 5 12.79 11.60 -23.74
CA TRP A 5 11.98 10.80 -22.82
C TRP A 5 10.91 10.10 -23.66
N PHE A 6 10.81 8.77 -23.54
CA PHE A 6 9.74 7.99 -24.15
C PHE A 6 8.95 7.29 -23.04
N GLU A 7 7.65 7.54 -22.96
CA GLU A 7 6.70 6.63 -22.30
C GLU A 7 6.27 5.63 -23.36
N ILE A 8 6.64 4.36 -23.21
CA ILE A 8 6.25 3.31 -24.15
C ILE A 8 5.52 2.22 -23.35
N PRO A 9 4.35 1.75 -23.80
CA PRO A 9 3.80 0.48 -23.34
C PRO A 9 4.58 -0.63 -24.05
N ILE A 10 5.80 -0.93 -23.58
CA ILE A 10 6.72 -1.83 -24.27
C ILE A 10 6.32 -3.29 -23.97
N LEU A 11 6.17 -4.12 -25.00
CA LEU A 11 6.19 -5.58 -24.85
C LEU A 11 7.55 -6.01 -24.28
N PRO A 12 7.63 -7.03 -23.39
CA PRO A 12 8.89 -7.39 -22.72
C PRO A 12 10.12 -7.54 -23.64
N ASP A 13 9.91 -8.00 -24.88
CA ASP A 13 10.98 -8.24 -25.85
C ASP A 13 11.53 -6.97 -26.51
N GLU A 14 10.68 -5.96 -26.75
CA GLU A 14 11.12 -4.67 -27.28
C GLU A 14 11.89 -3.87 -26.22
N LEU A 15 11.58 -4.08 -24.94
CA LEU A 15 12.25 -3.40 -23.84
C LEU A 15 13.72 -3.82 -23.75
N LEU A 16 14.02 -5.11 -23.95
CA LEU A 16 15.39 -5.62 -23.93
C LEU A 16 16.28 -4.94 -24.98
N GLN A 17 15.75 -4.57 -26.14
CA GLN A 17 16.52 -3.90 -27.19
C GLN A 17 16.76 -2.41 -26.89
N ILE A 18 15.93 -1.79 -26.06
CA ILE A 18 15.99 -0.35 -25.77
C ILE A 18 16.97 -0.06 -24.62
N LEU A 19 17.23 -1.04 -23.75
CA LEU A 19 18.08 -0.84 -22.56
C LEU A 19 19.58 -0.76 -22.87
N ASP A 20 20.00 -1.13 -24.07
CA ASP A 20 21.41 -1.01 -24.49
C ASP A 20 21.86 0.46 -24.45
N ASP A 21 23.10 0.67 -24.04
CA ASP A 21 23.75 1.99 -23.90
C ASP A 21 23.11 2.97 -22.91
N HIS A 22 22.23 2.51 -22.01
CA HIS A 22 21.63 3.35 -20.97
C HIS A 22 22.21 3.07 -19.58
N ASP A 23 22.41 4.14 -18.80
CA ASP A 23 22.85 4.06 -17.40
C ASP A 23 21.68 3.99 -16.41
N VAL A 24 20.47 4.39 -16.81
CA VAL A 24 19.32 4.60 -15.92
C VAL A 24 18.06 3.96 -16.50
N LEU A 25 17.38 3.15 -15.69
CA LEU A 25 16.04 2.64 -15.95
C LEU A 25 15.02 3.35 -15.04
N LEU A 26 14.06 4.07 -15.62
CA LEU A 26 12.91 4.62 -14.91
C LEU A 26 11.68 3.74 -15.16
N CYS A 27 11.02 3.27 -14.10
CA CYS A 27 9.88 2.37 -14.23
C CYS A 27 8.74 2.63 -13.23
N ARG A 28 7.62 1.94 -13.44
CA ARG A 28 6.47 1.87 -12.55
C ARG A 28 6.23 0.41 -12.12
N ALA A 29 5.31 0.19 -11.19
CA ALA A 29 4.96 -1.11 -10.62
C ALA A 29 4.55 -2.21 -11.62
N ASN A 30 4.23 -1.86 -12.87
CA ASN A 30 3.89 -2.82 -13.91
C ASN A 30 5.12 -3.56 -14.51
N LEU A 31 6.33 -3.01 -14.36
CA LEU A 31 7.54 -3.62 -14.88
C LEU A 31 8.25 -4.44 -13.80
N HIS A 32 8.43 -5.74 -14.03
CA HIS A 32 9.24 -6.57 -13.13
C HIS A 32 10.72 -6.38 -13.44
N VAL A 33 11.44 -5.70 -12.55
CA VAL A 33 12.87 -5.43 -12.71
C VAL A 33 13.65 -6.51 -11.97
N ASN A 34 14.22 -7.45 -12.73
CA ASN A 34 14.92 -8.62 -12.19
C ASN A 34 16.21 -8.92 -12.98
N ALA A 35 16.88 -10.02 -12.58
CA ALA A 35 18.09 -10.49 -13.25
C ALA A 35 17.90 -10.71 -14.76
N GLN A 36 16.76 -11.26 -15.18
CA GLN A 36 16.49 -11.53 -16.60
C GLN A 36 16.43 -10.24 -17.41
N LEU A 37 15.83 -9.18 -16.85
CA LEU A 37 15.74 -7.88 -17.50
C LEU A 37 17.10 -7.18 -17.57
N LEU A 38 17.97 -7.34 -16.57
CA LEU A 38 19.15 -6.47 -16.41
C LEU A 38 20.50 -7.11 -16.76
N LYS A 39 20.60 -8.45 -16.79
CA LYS A 39 21.88 -9.19 -16.88
C LYS A 39 22.80 -8.79 -18.05
N HIS A 40 22.23 -8.30 -19.15
CA HIS A 40 22.98 -7.97 -20.36
C HIS A 40 23.11 -6.46 -20.62
N HIS A 41 22.67 -5.61 -19.69
CA HIS A 41 22.69 -4.15 -19.86
C HIS A 41 23.57 -3.46 -18.81
N GLN A 42 24.07 -2.28 -19.15
CA GLN A 42 24.99 -1.50 -18.31
C GLN A 42 24.28 -0.56 -17.32
N ILE A 43 23.08 -0.94 -16.87
CA ILE A 43 22.25 -0.13 -15.97
C ILE A 43 22.97 0.05 -14.63
N LYS A 44 23.14 1.31 -14.21
CA LYS A 44 23.74 1.72 -12.93
C LYS A 44 22.69 2.18 -11.92
N PHE A 45 21.56 2.69 -12.41
CA PHE A 45 20.47 3.20 -11.58
C PHE A 45 19.13 2.64 -12.04
N VAL A 46 18.32 2.21 -11.08
CA VAL A 46 16.90 1.92 -11.28
C VAL A 46 16.12 2.93 -10.46
N ALA A 47 15.27 3.71 -11.10
CA ALA A 47 14.37 4.65 -10.47
C ALA A 47 12.93 4.16 -10.63
N THR A 48 12.12 4.24 -9.57
CA THR A 48 10.69 3.92 -9.67
C THR A 48 9.79 5.03 -9.16
N ALA A 49 8.81 5.38 -9.99
CA ALA A 49 7.73 6.31 -9.68
C ALA A 49 6.55 5.60 -8.99
N SER A 50 6.84 4.62 -8.15
CA SER A 50 5.87 3.84 -7.38
C SER A 50 6.23 3.86 -5.90
N SER A 51 5.20 3.74 -5.05
CA SER A 51 5.38 3.71 -3.60
C SER A 51 5.91 2.36 -3.10
N GLY A 52 5.47 1.27 -3.75
CA GLY A 52 5.98 -0.08 -3.57
C GLY A 52 7.23 -0.36 -4.42
N ILE A 53 7.99 -1.37 -3.99
CA ILE A 53 9.22 -1.85 -4.67
C ILE A 53 9.26 -3.38 -4.76
N ASP A 54 8.10 -4.03 -4.61
CA ASP A 54 7.95 -5.49 -4.67
C ASP A 54 8.14 -6.06 -6.08
N HIS A 55 7.99 -5.23 -7.11
CA HIS A 55 8.32 -5.53 -8.50
C HIS A 55 9.83 -5.45 -8.83
N ILE A 56 10.67 -5.09 -7.86
CA ILE A 56 12.12 -4.89 -8.04
C ILE A 56 12.91 -5.90 -7.20
N ASP A 57 13.77 -6.66 -7.87
CA ASP A 57 14.71 -7.58 -7.25
C ASP A 57 15.88 -6.82 -6.60
N GLN A 58 15.64 -6.38 -5.36
CA GLN A 58 16.60 -5.60 -4.58
C GLN A 58 17.89 -6.37 -4.26
N ASP A 59 17.80 -7.68 -4.09
CA ASP A 59 18.96 -8.53 -3.81
C ASP A 59 19.86 -8.61 -5.05
N TYR A 60 19.27 -8.75 -6.23
CA TYR A 60 20.00 -8.67 -7.49
C TYR A 60 20.63 -7.30 -7.72
N LEU A 61 19.87 -6.20 -7.54
CA LEU A 61 20.42 -4.84 -7.71
C LEU A 61 21.63 -4.62 -6.80
N LYS A 62 21.53 -5.03 -5.53
CA LYS A 62 22.62 -4.93 -4.57
C LYS A 62 23.83 -5.77 -4.99
N ALA A 63 23.62 -6.99 -5.48
CA ALA A 63 24.69 -7.87 -5.93
C ALA A 63 25.44 -7.33 -7.16
N GLN A 64 24.75 -6.59 -8.04
CA GLN A 64 25.34 -5.96 -9.23
C GLN A 64 25.83 -4.53 -9.00
N GLY A 65 25.70 -3.98 -7.79
CA GLY A 65 26.07 -2.59 -7.50
C GLY A 65 25.17 -1.55 -8.17
N ILE A 66 23.93 -1.92 -8.50
CA ILE A 66 22.94 -1.04 -9.13
C ILE A 66 22.18 -0.29 -8.03
N THR A 67 22.12 1.04 -8.14
CA THR A 67 21.46 1.89 -7.13
C THR A 67 19.95 1.97 -7.39
N LEU A 68 19.14 1.68 -6.37
CA LEU A 68 17.69 1.86 -6.40
C LEU A 68 17.28 3.23 -5.86
N LEU A 69 16.55 3.99 -6.65
CA LEU A 69 15.88 5.23 -6.27
C LEU A 69 14.36 5.00 -6.26
N SER A 70 13.70 5.23 -5.13
CA SER A 70 12.25 5.01 -5.00
C SER A 70 11.53 6.29 -4.63
N ALA A 71 10.31 6.47 -5.15
CA ALA A 71 9.39 7.53 -4.76
C ALA A 71 8.62 7.19 -3.45
N LYS A 72 9.23 6.42 -2.56
CA LYS A 72 8.62 5.98 -1.30
C LYS A 72 8.15 7.19 -0.50
N GLY A 73 6.88 7.18 -0.09
CA GLY A 73 6.26 8.26 0.69
C GLY A 73 5.79 9.47 -0.11
N ALA A 74 6.04 9.55 -1.42
CA ALA A 74 5.62 10.70 -2.23
C ALA A 74 4.09 10.93 -2.22
N ASN A 75 3.30 9.86 -2.05
CA ASN A 75 1.84 9.91 -1.95
C ASN A 75 1.30 9.95 -0.50
N ALA A 76 2.17 9.98 0.52
CA ALA A 76 1.75 9.78 1.91
C ALA A 76 0.72 10.81 2.40
N THR A 77 0.92 12.09 2.05
CA THR A 77 -0.04 13.16 2.39
C THR A 77 -1.39 12.93 1.71
N ALA A 78 -1.38 12.64 0.39
CA ALA A 78 -2.60 12.43 -0.37
C ALA A 78 -3.40 11.23 0.16
N VAL A 79 -2.73 10.13 0.51
CA VAL A 79 -3.38 8.96 1.12
C VAL A 79 -3.97 9.29 2.49
N ALA A 80 -3.26 10.05 3.33
CA ALA A 80 -3.77 10.43 4.64
C ALA A 80 -5.02 11.33 4.56
N ASP A 81 -5.04 12.26 3.59
CA ASP A 81 -6.19 13.13 3.33
C ASP A 81 -7.38 12.33 2.75
N TYR A 82 -7.10 11.37 1.87
CA TYR A 82 -8.10 10.44 1.33
C TYR A 82 -8.74 9.58 2.42
N VAL A 83 -7.93 8.94 3.26
CA VAL A 83 -8.39 8.13 4.40
C VAL A 83 -9.32 8.96 5.29
N THR A 84 -8.90 10.17 5.65
CA THR A 84 -9.69 11.10 6.48
C THR A 84 -11.04 11.43 5.82
N SER A 85 -11.03 11.70 4.51
CA SER A 85 -12.25 11.99 3.74
C SER A 85 -13.20 10.80 3.69
N CYS A 86 -12.66 9.58 3.57
CA CYS A 86 -13.46 8.36 3.59
C CYS A 86 -14.14 8.13 4.94
N LEU A 87 -13.42 8.36 6.05
CA LEU A 87 -14.01 8.24 7.39
C LEU A 87 -15.14 9.26 7.59
N ALA A 88 -14.93 10.52 7.20
CA ALA A 88 -15.97 11.55 7.29
C ALA A 88 -17.21 11.21 6.44
N PHE A 89 -17.01 10.69 5.22
CA PHE A 89 -18.10 10.22 4.38
C PHE A 89 -18.87 9.07 5.07
N VAL A 90 -18.15 8.12 5.65
CA VAL A 90 -18.78 6.96 6.28
C VAL A 90 -19.50 7.32 7.57
N GLU A 91 -18.94 8.17 8.43
CA GLU A 91 -19.63 8.71 9.61
C GLU A 91 -20.96 9.38 9.23
N LYS A 92 -20.94 10.19 8.17
CA LYS A 92 -22.13 10.88 7.66
C LYS A 92 -23.21 9.90 7.19
N ASN A 93 -22.83 8.87 6.43
CA ASN A 93 -23.79 7.91 5.87
C ASN A 93 -24.32 6.92 6.92
N LEU A 94 -23.49 6.53 7.89
CA LEU A 94 -23.88 5.61 8.95
C LEU A 94 -24.49 6.31 10.17
N GLN A 95 -24.44 7.63 10.22
CA GLN A 95 -24.87 8.45 11.36
C GLN A 95 -24.24 7.97 12.68
N ARG A 96 -23.00 7.48 12.60
CA ARG A 96 -22.22 6.94 13.72
C ARG A 96 -20.83 7.55 13.70
N SER A 97 -20.36 8.01 14.85
CA SER A 97 -19.00 8.48 15.01
C SER A 97 -18.01 7.32 15.13
N ILE A 98 -16.87 7.45 14.46
CA ILE A 98 -15.70 6.59 14.52
C ILE A 98 -14.79 7.15 15.60
N LYS A 99 -14.50 6.36 16.64
CA LYS A 99 -13.69 6.80 17.77
C LYS A 99 -12.32 6.13 17.83
N SER A 100 -12.17 4.97 17.19
CA SER A 100 -10.95 4.18 17.27
C SER A 100 -10.51 3.65 15.90
N ALA A 101 -9.20 3.65 15.65
CA ALA A 101 -8.60 3.14 14.42
C ALA A 101 -7.38 2.28 14.70
N GLY A 102 -7.33 1.08 14.13
CA GLY A 102 -6.13 0.25 14.08
C GLY A 102 -5.34 0.53 12.80
N VAL A 103 -4.05 0.85 12.90
CA VAL A 103 -3.19 1.12 11.74
C VAL A 103 -2.09 0.07 11.66
N ILE A 104 -2.07 -0.66 10.54
CA ILE A 104 -1.09 -1.71 10.24
C ILE A 104 -0.05 -1.14 9.27
N GLY A 105 1.23 -1.17 9.66
CA GLY A 105 2.36 -0.62 8.90
C GLY A 105 2.55 0.88 9.14
N ILE A 106 3.56 1.23 9.94
CA ILE A 106 3.87 2.60 10.40
C ILE A 106 5.12 3.14 9.67
N GLY A 107 5.09 3.03 8.34
CA GLY A 107 6.03 3.68 7.44
C GLY A 107 5.65 5.13 7.14
N GLU A 108 6.07 5.64 5.97
CA GLU A 108 5.77 7.01 5.51
C GLU A 108 4.26 7.30 5.49
N VAL A 109 3.49 6.42 4.85
CA VAL A 109 2.03 6.57 4.70
C VAL A 109 1.32 6.37 6.04
N GLY A 110 1.54 5.24 6.70
CA GLY A 110 0.86 4.91 7.96
C GLY A 110 1.10 5.93 9.07
N SER A 111 2.31 6.52 9.14
CA SER A 111 2.60 7.59 10.10
C SER A 111 1.77 8.86 9.83
N LYS A 112 1.60 9.25 8.56
CA LYS A 112 0.76 10.40 8.19
C LYS A 112 -0.72 10.15 8.46
N VAL A 113 -1.18 8.93 8.19
CA VAL A 113 -2.54 8.50 8.56
C VAL A 113 -2.74 8.59 10.07
N CYS A 114 -1.83 8.02 10.87
CA CYS A 114 -1.89 8.13 12.33
C CYS A 114 -1.95 9.59 12.80
N GLN A 115 -1.14 10.48 12.21
CA GLN A 115 -1.13 11.90 12.54
C GLN A 115 -2.48 12.57 12.24
N ARG A 116 -3.07 12.33 11.05
CA ARG A 116 -4.37 12.88 10.67
C ARG A 116 -5.50 12.39 11.58
N LEU A 117 -5.54 11.08 11.86
CA LEU A 117 -6.57 10.48 12.71
C LEU A 117 -6.51 11.00 14.15
N LYS A 118 -5.31 11.05 14.74
CA LYS A 118 -5.13 11.63 16.08
C LYS A 118 -5.53 13.11 16.13
N ALA A 119 -5.22 13.88 15.08
CA ALA A 119 -5.57 15.30 15.01
C ALA A 119 -7.08 15.56 14.99
N ILE A 120 -7.88 14.60 14.53
CA ILE A 120 -9.36 14.69 14.55
C ILE A 120 -9.99 13.97 15.74
N GLY A 121 -9.20 13.57 16.73
CA GLY A 121 -9.69 12.99 17.99
C GLY A 121 -10.02 11.50 17.93
N ILE A 122 -9.49 10.78 16.93
CA ILE A 122 -9.59 9.31 16.86
C ILE A 122 -8.45 8.68 17.66
N ASP A 123 -8.79 7.72 18.52
CA ASP A 123 -7.82 6.89 19.25
C ASP A 123 -7.15 5.92 18.27
N VAL A 124 -5.83 6.00 18.13
CA VAL A 124 -5.08 5.21 17.14
C VAL A 124 -4.22 4.14 17.80
N LEU A 125 -4.51 2.87 17.47
CA LEU A 125 -3.71 1.70 17.83
C LEU A 125 -2.79 1.35 16.67
N MET A 126 -1.51 1.08 16.95
CA MET A 126 -0.48 0.90 15.92
C MET A 126 0.09 -0.52 15.95
N PHE A 127 0.20 -1.14 14.78
CA PHE A 127 0.84 -2.44 14.59
C PHE A 127 1.90 -2.34 13.47
N ASP A 128 3.17 -2.47 13.84
CA ASP A 128 4.29 -2.63 12.91
C ASP A 128 5.46 -3.33 13.62
N PRO A 129 5.47 -4.68 13.63
CA PRO A 129 6.49 -5.43 14.34
C PRO A 129 7.87 -5.30 13.70
N ILE A 130 7.94 -5.01 12.39
CA ILE A 130 9.21 -4.79 11.69
C ILE A 130 9.83 -3.47 12.15
N LYS A 131 9.03 -2.42 12.26
CA LYS A 131 9.47 -1.14 12.81
C LYS A 131 9.87 -1.26 14.27
N ALA A 132 9.10 -1.95 15.10
CA ALA A 132 9.41 -2.15 16.52
C ALA A 132 10.74 -2.90 16.74
N TYR A 133 11.07 -3.83 15.85
CA TYR A 133 12.38 -4.49 15.87
C TYR A 133 13.53 -3.53 15.51
N ALA A 134 13.31 -2.61 14.57
CA ALA A 134 14.31 -1.67 14.09
C ALA A 134 14.47 -0.42 15.00
N ASP A 135 13.41 -0.04 15.71
CA ASP A 135 13.32 1.16 16.52
C ASP A 135 12.75 0.83 17.92
N PRO A 136 13.60 0.68 18.95
CA PRO A 136 13.17 0.36 20.31
C PRO A 136 12.26 1.42 20.96
N ALA A 137 12.21 2.65 20.42
CA ALA A 137 11.32 3.69 20.92
C ALA A 137 9.89 3.56 20.36
N PHE A 138 9.71 2.76 19.31
CA PHE A 138 8.41 2.52 18.70
C PHE A 138 7.72 1.32 19.36
N GLU A 139 6.57 1.57 19.99
CA GLU A 139 5.72 0.52 20.52
C GLU A 139 4.74 0.02 19.44
N SER A 140 4.89 -1.25 19.06
CA SER A 140 3.89 -1.98 18.28
C SER A 140 3.01 -2.78 19.22
N LEU A 141 1.70 -2.57 19.16
CA LEU A 141 0.73 -3.42 19.85
C LEU A 141 0.66 -4.80 19.18
N PRO A 142 0.11 -5.83 19.85
CA PRO A 142 -0.25 -7.09 19.19
C PRO A 142 -1.36 -6.89 18.16
N LEU A 143 -1.31 -7.62 17.03
CA LEU A 143 -2.32 -7.49 15.96
C LEU A 143 -3.75 -7.66 16.47
N LYS A 144 -3.95 -8.55 17.45
CA LYS A 144 -5.26 -8.82 18.07
C LYS A 144 -5.87 -7.59 18.73
N SER A 145 -5.07 -6.65 19.23
CA SER A 145 -5.55 -5.43 19.87
C SER A 145 -6.29 -4.52 18.89
N LEU A 146 -6.06 -4.65 17.58
CA LEU A 146 -6.71 -3.83 16.56
C LEU A 146 -8.11 -4.34 16.19
N TYR A 147 -8.51 -5.56 16.60
CA TYR A 147 -9.76 -6.19 16.17
C TYR A 147 -11.02 -5.50 16.69
N ASP A 148 -10.91 -4.77 17.80
CA ASP A 148 -12.04 -4.07 18.42
C ASP A 148 -12.19 -2.62 17.94
N CYS A 149 -11.26 -2.12 17.10
CA CYS A 149 -11.33 -0.78 16.54
C CYS A 149 -12.56 -0.59 15.62
N ASP A 150 -13.06 0.64 15.54
CA ASP A 150 -14.13 1.03 14.60
C ASP A 150 -13.66 1.01 13.13
N VAL A 151 -12.35 1.02 12.90
CA VAL A 151 -11.76 0.90 11.57
C VAL A 151 -10.35 0.29 11.64
N ILE A 152 -9.93 -0.43 10.60
CA ILE A 152 -8.56 -0.89 10.44
C ILE A 152 -8.01 -0.38 9.10
N CYS A 153 -6.94 0.42 9.15
CA CYS A 153 -6.21 0.93 7.98
C CYS A 153 -4.94 0.10 7.75
N VAL A 154 -4.69 -0.32 6.51
CA VAL A 154 -3.53 -1.15 6.16
C VAL A 154 -2.62 -0.38 5.20
N HIS A 155 -1.39 -0.12 5.66
CA HIS A 155 -0.33 0.59 4.93
C HIS A 155 1.00 -0.17 4.97
N ALA A 156 0.93 -1.51 5.07
CA ALA A 156 2.10 -2.37 5.05
C ALA A 156 2.53 -2.70 3.60
N ASN A 157 3.85 -2.81 3.38
CA ASN A 157 4.40 -3.28 2.11
C ASN A 157 4.01 -4.75 1.88
N LEU A 158 3.81 -5.14 0.62
CA LEU A 158 3.51 -6.51 0.25
C LEU A 158 4.78 -7.36 0.17
N HIS A 159 4.90 -8.40 1.00
CA HIS A 159 6.01 -9.35 0.94
C HIS A 159 5.66 -10.70 1.58
N ASP A 160 6.49 -11.69 1.28
CA ASP A 160 6.37 -13.06 1.82
C ASP A 160 7.49 -13.39 2.83
N ARG A 161 8.31 -12.39 3.18
CA ARG A 161 9.41 -12.54 4.14
C ARG A 161 8.89 -12.87 5.54
N LEU A 162 9.38 -13.96 6.11
CA LEU A 162 9.17 -14.34 7.51
C LEU A 162 9.92 -13.39 8.46
N PRO A 163 9.48 -13.25 9.72
CA PRO A 163 8.33 -13.93 10.35
C PRO A 163 6.96 -13.27 10.11
N TYR A 164 6.90 -12.15 9.40
CA TYR A 164 5.67 -11.36 9.19
C TYR A 164 5.29 -11.25 7.70
N PRO A 165 4.84 -12.33 7.04
CA PRO A 165 4.49 -12.29 5.61
C PRO A 165 3.16 -11.55 5.40
N THR A 166 3.24 -10.32 4.92
CA THR A 166 2.07 -9.45 4.76
C THR A 166 1.14 -9.88 3.62
N ARG A 167 1.64 -10.57 2.57
CA ARG A 167 0.80 -11.00 1.43
C ARG A 167 -0.29 -11.97 1.83
N VAL A 168 0.07 -12.98 2.63
CA VAL A 168 -0.87 -13.99 3.11
C VAL A 168 -1.78 -13.41 4.18
N GLU A 169 -1.24 -12.61 5.11
CA GLU A 169 -2.04 -12.00 6.18
C GLU A 169 -3.10 -11.04 5.64
N ILE A 170 -2.73 -10.15 4.70
CA ILE A 170 -3.69 -9.25 4.05
C ILE A 170 -4.73 -10.06 3.27
N TYR A 171 -4.34 -11.15 2.60
CA TYR A 171 -5.27 -12.01 1.88
C TYR A 171 -6.23 -12.77 2.81
N LEU A 172 -5.76 -13.23 3.97
CA LEU A 172 -6.58 -13.86 4.99
C LEU A 172 -7.52 -12.86 5.65
N MET A 173 -7.05 -11.64 5.93
CA MET A 173 -7.92 -10.55 6.39
C MET A 173 -9.02 -10.28 5.36
N LYS A 174 -8.69 -10.15 4.06
CA LYS A 174 -9.69 -10.04 2.99
C LYS A 174 -10.73 -11.17 3.05
N ARG A 175 -10.29 -12.44 3.17
CA ARG A 175 -11.19 -13.61 3.21
C ARG A 175 -12.05 -13.66 4.48
N PHE A 176 -11.49 -13.30 5.62
CA PHE A 176 -12.19 -13.21 6.89
C PHE A 176 -13.32 -12.18 6.81
N PHE A 177 -13.05 -11.01 6.25
CA PHE A 177 -14.07 -9.96 6.05
C PHE A 177 -15.11 -10.33 4.99
N LEU A 178 -14.73 -11.04 3.93
CA LEU A 178 -15.66 -11.57 2.91
C LEU A 178 -16.68 -12.57 3.52
N HIS A 179 -16.25 -13.44 4.45
CA HIS A 179 -17.11 -14.44 5.06
C HIS A 179 -18.13 -13.84 6.04
N LEU A 180 -17.79 -12.69 6.62
CA LEU A 180 -18.61 -11.98 7.59
C LEU A 180 -19.71 -11.10 6.96
N ASN A 181 -19.69 -10.90 5.64
CA ASN A 181 -20.55 -9.96 4.91
C ASN A 181 -21.79 -10.60 4.26
N GLN A 182 -22.29 -11.73 4.74
CA GLN A 182 -23.54 -12.31 4.21
C GLN A 182 -24.81 -11.51 4.59
N THR A 183 -24.69 -10.37 5.29
CA THR A 183 -25.86 -9.62 5.81
C THR A 183 -26.01 -8.19 5.25
N LEU A 184 -25.19 -7.75 4.29
CA LEU A 184 -25.22 -6.36 3.78
C LEU A 184 -25.55 -6.20 2.28
N LEU A 185 -26.36 -7.10 1.73
CA LEU A 185 -26.75 -7.06 0.31
C LEU A 185 -27.87 -6.06 -0.03
N SER A 186 -28.37 -5.24 0.90
CA SER A 186 -29.55 -4.37 0.67
C SER A 186 -29.24 -2.88 0.48
N LEU A 187 -27.98 -2.45 0.46
CA LEU A 187 -27.59 -1.03 0.30
C LEU A 187 -26.79 -0.73 -0.98
N THR A 188 -26.70 -1.68 -1.91
CA THR A 188 -25.67 -1.68 -2.96
C THR A 188 -26.01 -0.95 -4.26
N HIS A 189 -27.25 -0.52 -4.52
CA HIS A 189 -27.59 -0.04 -5.88
C HIS A 189 -27.17 1.40 -6.24
N HIS A 190 -26.66 2.20 -5.30
CA HIS A 190 -26.25 3.60 -5.59
C HIS A 190 -24.83 3.97 -5.14
N VAL A 191 -24.08 3.01 -4.58
CA VAL A 191 -22.74 3.28 -4.01
C VAL A 191 -21.61 2.64 -4.83
N GLU A 192 -21.93 1.90 -5.90
CA GLU A 192 -20.95 1.15 -6.69
C GLU A 192 -19.94 2.03 -7.45
N GLU A 193 -20.33 3.22 -7.91
CA GLU A 193 -19.43 4.09 -8.71
C GLU A 193 -18.37 4.83 -7.87
N LEU A 194 -18.61 5.11 -6.59
CA LEU A 194 -17.59 5.71 -5.70
C LEU A 194 -16.77 4.68 -4.91
N LEU A 195 -17.26 3.43 -4.81
CA LEU A 195 -16.65 2.36 -4.01
C LEU A 195 -15.72 1.43 -4.79
N MET A 196 -15.40 1.67 -6.07
CA MET A 196 -14.47 0.81 -6.81
C MET A 196 -13.11 0.62 -6.12
N ASN A 197 -12.72 1.55 -5.22
CA ASN A 197 -11.53 1.45 -4.36
C ASN A 197 -11.81 1.31 -2.85
N LEU A 198 -13.07 1.34 -2.42
CA LEU A 198 -13.47 1.28 -1.01
C LEU A 198 -14.35 0.05 -0.79
N ARG A 199 -13.80 -1.01 -0.22
CA ARG A 199 -14.64 -2.11 0.28
C ARG A 199 -14.99 -1.83 1.74
N CYS A 200 -16.14 -1.18 1.96
CA CYS A 200 -16.76 -1.02 3.27
C CYS A 200 -17.48 -2.32 3.67
N TRP A 201 -17.15 -2.88 4.83
CA TRP A 201 -17.76 -4.10 5.37
C TRP A 201 -18.41 -3.76 6.72
N GLN A 202 -19.70 -4.02 6.89
CA GLN A 202 -20.39 -3.79 8.17
C GLN A 202 -20.66 -5.14 8.85
N LEU A 203 -20.09 -5.29 10.04
CA LEU A 203 -20.30 -6.43 10.93
C LEU A 203 -21.26 -6.01 12.04
N LYS A 204 -22.06 -6.96 12.56
CA LYS A 204 -23.23 -6.74 13.45
C LYS A 204 -23.03 -5.80 14.66
N LYS A 205 -21.79 -5.40 15.02
CA LYS A 205 -21.47 -4.34 16.01
C LYS A 205 -20.30 -3.41 15.64
N HIS A 206 -19.47 -3.76 14.66
CA HIS A 206 -18.24 -3.06 14.28
C HIS A 206 -18.24 -2.77 12.78
N LEU A 207 -17.83 -1.55 12.43
CA LEU A 207 -17.62 -1.19 11.05
C LEU A 207 -16.18 -1.58 10.67
N PHE A 208 -15.96 -2.18 9.52
CA PHE A 208 -14.62 -2.47 9.02
C PHE A 208 -14.45 -1.79 7.68
N ILE A 209 -13.80 -0.63 7.69
CA ILE A 209 -13.37 0.03 6.46
C ILE A 209 -11.92 -0.38 6.22
N ALA A 210 -11.72 -1.46 5.46
CA ALA A 210 -10.39 -1.79 4.96
C ALA A 210 -10.06 -0.83 3.81
N LEU A 211 -9.49 0.33 4.14
CA LEU A 211 -8.86 1.24 3.19
C LEU A 211 -7.55 0.60 2.74
N MET A 212 -7.67 -0.34 1.82
CA MET A 212 -6.54 -1.08 1.32
C MET A 212 -6.18 -0.50 -0.05
N PHE A 213 -5.24 0.43 -0.04
CA PHE A 213 -4.61 0.93 -1.26
C PHE A 213 -3.69 -0.18 -1.80
N ILE A 214 -4.26 -1.06 -2.62
CA ILE A 214 -3.48 -1.63 -3.73
C ILE A 214 -3.60 -0.56 -4.80
N GLU A 215 -2.49 -0.02 -5.31
CA GLU A 215 -2.51 0.85 -6.48
C GLU A 215 -3.35 0.15 -7.55
N MET A 216 -4.62 0.53 -7.69
CA MET A 216 -5.39 0.21 -8.88
C MET A 216 -4.62 0.90 -9.99
N ASN A 217 -4.12 0.10 -10.93
CA ASN A 217 -3.73 0.58 -12.24
C ASN A 217 -4.92 1.41 -12.77
N LEU A 218 -4.85 2.72 -12.59
CA LEU A 218 -5.63 3.66 -13.36
C LEU A 218 -5.07 3.53 -14.78
N ILE A 219 -5.84 2.79 -15.57
CA ILE A 219 -5.75 2.69 -17.03
C ILE A 219 -5.95 4.09 -17.59
#